data_AF-A0A6N8IS14-F1
#
_entry.id   AF-A0A6N8IS14-F1
#
_cell.length_a   1.000
_cell.length_b   1.000
_cell.length_c   1.000
_cell.angle_alpha   90.00
_cell.angle_beta   90.00
_cell.angle_gamma   90.00
#
_symmetry.space_group_name_H-M   'P 1'
#
loop_
_entity.id
_entity.type
_entity.pdbx_description
1 polymer ?
#
loop_
_entity_poly.entity_id
_entity_poly.type
_entity_poly.pdbx_seq_one_letter_code
_entity_poly.pdbx_strand_id
1 'polypeptide(L)'
;MPIRTASLTKRISDNGQALHRAMARRTASGEDREPSKAEQDLIEEREQLKREREQRQAQASAPRPSAIDRLQRTHHAQPKDKPKAKKEAEHAGEVKKPKAHRTRAEKHAEKAAAMEAARHSRKAAGKPGAKPASK
;
A
#
# COMPACT_ATOMS: atom_id res chain seq x y z
N MET A 1 3.83 15.87 8.55
CA MET A 1 3.24 14.54 8.27
C MET A 1 3.12 14.34 6.77
N PRO A 2 3.57 13.22 6.18
CA PRO A 2 3.48 13.01 4.74
C PRO A 2 2.01 12.90 4.30
N ILE A 3 1.64 13.66 3.27
CA ILE A 3 0.33 13.64 2.62
C ILE A 3 0.17 12.27 1.96
N ARG A 4 -0.43 11.32 2.69
CA ARG A 4 -0.69 9.93 2.28
C ARG A 4 -1.42 9.97 0.93
N THR A 5 -0.97 9.25 -0.09
CA THR A 5 -1.50 9.30 -1.47
C THR A 5 -3.03 9.23 -1.59
N ALA A 6 -3.71 8.53 -0.66
CA ALA A 6 -5.17 8.54 -0.53
C ALA A 6 -5.77 9.96 -0.42
N SER A 7 -5.07 10.90 0.20
CA SER A 7 -5.49 12.30 0.26
C SER A 7 -5.25 13.06 -1.05
N LEU A 8 -4.29 12.66 -1.89
CA LEU A 8 -4.05 13.34 -3.18
C LEU A 8 -5.14 12.95 -4.20
N THR A 9 -5.43 11.66 -4.33
CA THR A 9 -6.52 11.18 -5.19
C THR A 9 -7.87 11.73 -4.74
N LYS A 10 -8.11 11.80 -3.41
CA LYS A 10 -9.31 12.41 -2.86
C LYS A 10 -9.40 13.90 -3.20
N ARG A 11 -8.32 14.69 -3.03
CA ARG A 11 -8.29 16.10 -3.42
C ARG A 11 -8.58 16.31 -4.92
N ILE A 12 -8.00 15.48 -5.79
CA ILE A 12 -8.28 15.53 -7.25
C ILE A 12 -9.77 15.25 -7.52
N SER A 13 -10.37 14.29 -6.80
CA SER A 13 -11.79 13.98 -6.92
C SER A 13 -12.68 15.12 -6.40
N ASP A 14 -12.37 15.66 -5.23
CA ASP A 14 -13.15 16.72 -4.58
C ASP A 14 -13.11 18.00 -5.44
N ASN A 15 -11.92 18.39 -5.92
CA ASN A 15 -11.76 19.49 -6.88
C ASN A 15 -12.52 19.19 -8.19
N GLY A 16 -12.42 17.96 -8.72
CA GLY A 16 -13.15 17.57 -9.93
C GLY A 16 -14.68 17.68 -9.78
N GLN A 17 -15.22 17.33 -8.61
CA GLN A 17 -16.64 17.52 -8.30
C GLN A 17 -17.00 19.00 -8.17
N ALA A 18 -16.14 19.82 -7.56
CA ALA A 18 -16.34 21.26 -7.46
C ALA A 18 -16.36 21.91 -8.84
N LEU A 19 -15.41 21.57 -9.71
CA LEU A 19 -15.33 22.05 -11.08
C LEU A 19 -16.57 21.64 -11.89
N HIS A 20 -16.99 20.38 -11.80
CA HIS A 20 -18.20 19.91 -12.46
C HIS A 20 -19.45 20.67 -11.99
N ARG A 21 -19.58 20.93 -10.69
CA ARG A 21 -20.70 21.72 -10.14
C ARG A 21 -20.67 23.17 -10.63
N ALA A 22 -19.50 23.78 -10.74
CA ALA A 22 -19.35 25.14 -11.24
C ALA A 22 -19.74 25.22 -12.72
N MET A 23 -19.18 24.32 -13.55
CA MET A 23 -19.53 24.22 -14.98
C MET A 23 -21.02 23.95 -15.20
N ALA A 24 -21.63 23.05 -14.43
CA ALA A 24 -23.05 22.75 -14.54
C ALA A 24 -23.94 23.95 -14.18
N ARG A 25 -23.51 24.79 -13.22
CA ARG A 25 -24.21 26.04 -12.90
C ARG A 25 -24.09 27.05 -14.03
N ARG A 26 -22.91 27.15 -14.65
CA ARG A 26 -22.66 28.02 -15.81
C ARG A 26 -23.48 27.63 -17.03
N THR A 27 -23.54 26.34 -17.36
CA THR A 27 -24.37 25.87 -18.47
C THR A 27 -25.86 26.01 -18.17
N ALA A 28 -26.27 25.84 -16.92
CA ALA A 28 -27.66 26.04 -16.51
C ALA A 28 -28.10 27.51 -16.53
N SER A 29 -27.18 28.48 -16.38
CA SER A 29 -27.50 29.91 -16.57
C SER A 29 -27.65 30.30 -18.05
N GLY A 30 -27.41 29.38 -18.98
CA GLY A 30 -27.51 29.64 -20.43
C GLY A 30 -26.38 30.52 -20.95
N GLU A 31 -25.36 30.76 -20.15
CA GLU A 31 -24.20 31.55 -20.53
C GLU A 31 -23.11 30.61 -21.06
N ASP A 32 -22.93 30.58 -22.38
CA ASP A 32 -21.68 30.15 -23.03
C ASP A 32 -20.55 31.16 -22.78
N ARG A 33 -20.42 31.61 -21.52
CA ARG A 33 -19.34 32.45 -21.08
C ARG A 33 -18.11 31.61 -20.80
N GLU A 34 -16.96 32.22 -21.09
CA GLU A 34 -15.65 31.72 -20.67
C GLU A 34 -15.66 31.32 -19.19
N PRO A 35 -14.89 30.28 -18.83
CA PRO A 35 -14.85 29.81 -17.46
C PRO A 35 -14.47 30.97 -16.53
N SER A 36 -15.28 31.16 -15.49
CA SER A 36 -15.04 32.23 -14.52
C SER A 36 -13.69 32.03 -13.85
N LYS A 37 -13.11 33.09 -13.27
CA LYS A 37 -11.84 33.01 -12.54
C LYS A 37 -11.82 31.86 -11.51
N ALA A 38 -12.93 31.63 -10.81
CA ALA A 38 -13.06 30.53 -9.85
C ALA A 38 -13.00 29.14 -10.51
N GLU A 39 -13.50 28.99 -11.74
CA GLU A 39 -13.39 27.74 -12.50
C GLU A 39 -11.98 27.53 -13.04
N GLN A 40 -11.32 28.61 -13.47
CA GLN A 40 -9.92 28.58 -13.90
C GLN A 40 -9.00 28.16 -12.75
N ASP A 41 -9.18 28.74 -11.56
CA ASP A 41 -8.43 28.38 -10.36
C ASP A 41 -8.58 26.86 -10.04
N LEU A 42 -9.80 26.33 -10.17
CA LEU A 42 -10.07 24.90 -9.96
C LEU A 42 -9.39 24.01 -11.02
N ILE A 43 -9.35 24.46 -12.29
CA ILE A 43 -8.67 23.75 -13.37
C ILE A 43 -7.16 23.70 -13.10
N GLU A 44 -6.55 24.83 -12.77
CA GLU A 44 -5.12 24.94 -12.50
C GLU A 44 -4.72 24.09 -11.28
N GLU A 45 -5.49 24.15 -10.20
CA GLU A 45 -5.27 23.33 -9.00
C GLU A 45 -5.32 21.84 -9.37
N ARG A 46 -6.29 21.43 -10.18
CA ARG A 46 -6.42 20.03 -10.62
C ARG A 46 -5.21 19.57 -11.43
N GLU A 47 -4.69 20.41 -12.32
CA GLU A 47 -3.49 20.10 -13.08
C GLU A 47 -2.28 19.96 -12.17
N GLN A 48 -2.11 20.87 -11.21
CA GLN A 48 -1.01 20.81 -10.25
C GLN A 48 -1.06 19.51 -9.43
N LEU A 49 -2.24 19.13 -8.95
CA LEU A 49 -2.43 17.88 -8.21
C LEU A 49 -2.14 16.64 -9.07
N LYS A 50 -2.48 16.66 -10.35
CA LYS A 50 -2.14 15.57 -11.29
C LYS A 50 -0.64 15.48 -11.54
N ARG A 51 0.03 16.61 -11.77
CA ARG A 51 1.50 16.67 -11.92
C ARG A 51 2.20 16.10 -10.68
N GLU A 52 1.73 16.45 -9.48
CA GLU A 52 2.27 15.90 -8.24
C GLU A 52 2.04 14.38 -8.13
N ARG A 53 0.86 13.89 -8.54
CA ARG A 53 0.56 12.46 -8.59
C ARG A 53 1.52 11.72 -9.52
N GLU A 54 1.72 12.25 -10.72
CA GLU A 54 2.61 11.68 -11.73
C GLU A 54 4.05 11.68 -11.26
N GLN A 55 4.52 12.78 -10.65
CA GLN A 55 5.87 12.87 -10.11
C GLN A 55 6.11 11.81 -9.02
N ARG A 56 5.15 11.62 -8.10
CA ARG A 56 5.24 10.57 -7.08
C ARG A 56 5.21 9.17 -7.68
N GLN A 57 4.38 8.95 -8.69
CA GLN A 57 4.31 7.68 -9.38
C GLN A 57 5.61 7.37 -10.13
N ALA A 58 6.19 8.37 -10.81
CA ALA A 58 7.47 8.26 -11.49
C ALA A 58 8.61 7.93 -10.52
N GLN A 59 8.64 8.57 -9.34
CA GLN A 59 9.60 8.24 -8.28
C GLN A 59 9.40 6.83 -7.72
N ALA A 60 8.16 6.37 -7.60
CA ALA A 60 7.86 5.02 -7.13
C ALA A 60 8.19 3.94 -8.16
N SER A 61 8.04 4.24 -9.46
CA SER A 61 8.42 3.35 -10.56
C SER A 61 9.91 3.41 -10.89
N ALA A 62 10.64 4.40 -10.40
CA ALA A 62 12.07 4.49 -10.60
C ALA A 62 12.76 3.24 -10.01
N PRO A 63 13.77 2.69 -10.70
CA PRO A 63 14.50 1.53 -10.22
C PRO A 63 15.05 1.84 -8.83
N ARG A 64 14.64 1.03 -7.85
CA ARG A 64 15.12 1.18 -6.48
C ARG A 64 16.62 0.92 -6.48
N PRO A 65 17.42 1.73 -5.75
CA PRO A 65 18.85 1.48 -5.63
C PRO A 65 19.06 0.07 -5.12
N SER A 66 20.01 -0.65 -5.73
CA SER A 66 20.32 -2.03 -5.39
C SER A 66 20.81 -2.13 -3.94
N ALA A 67 20.78 -3.33 -3.37
CA ALA A 67 21.30 -3.54 -2.01
C ALA A 67 22.78 -3.12 -1.90
N ILE A 68 23.55 -3.30 -2.99
CA ILE A 68 24.94 -2.89 -3.09
C ILE A 68 25.06 -1.36 -3.12
N ASP A 69 24.24 -0.68 -3.92
CA ASP A 69 24.23 0.81 -3.97
C ASP A 69 23.90 1.43 -2.60
N ARG A 70 22.99 0.79 -1.85
CA ARG A 70 22.64 1.23 -0.49
C ARG A 70 23.80 0.98 0.48
N LEU A 71 24.47 -0.16 0.36
CA LEU A 71 25.63 -0.49 1.19
C LEU A 71 26.78 0.47 0.93
N GLN A 72 27.06 0.82 -0.33
CA GLN A 72 28.13 1.76 -0.70
C GLN A 72 27.86 3.20 -0.24
N ARG A 73 26.60 3.67 -0.28
CA ARG A 73 26.22 5.00 0.24
C ARG A 73 26.30 5.12 1.76
N THR A 74 26.10 4.02 2.48
CA THR A 74 26.04 4.02 3.95
C THR A 74 27.36 3.60 4.59
N HIS A 75 28.14 2.76 3.90
CA HIS A 75 29.48 2.35 4.29
C HIS A 75 30.50 2.93 3.31
N HIS A 76 30.75 4.24 3.42
CA HIS A 76 32.05 4.77 3.03
C HIS A 76 33.04 4.27 4.06
N ALA A 77 33.69 3.13 3.76
CA ALA A 77 34.85 2.70 4.52
C ALA A 77 35.92 3.79 4.36
N GLN A 78 35.99 4.71 5.33
CA GLN A 78 37.18 5.51 5.55
C GLN A 78 38.34 4.51 5.60
N PRO A 79 39.29 4.56 4.65
CA PRO A 79 40.40 3.62 4.63
C PRO A 79 41.23 3.90 5.88
N LYS A 80 40.98 3.12 6.92
CA LYS A 80 41.92 2.99 8.04
C LYS A 80 43.03 2.10 7.50
N ASP A 81 44.15 2.74 7.16
CA ASP A 81 45.41 2.07 6.90
C ASP A 81 45.66 0.99 7.96
N LYS A 82 45.84 -0.24 7.49
CA LYS A 82 45.96 -1.46 8.31
C LYS A 82 47.30 -1.46 9.09
N PRO A 83 47.53 -2.37 10.06
CA PRO A 83 47.94 -3.73 9.68
C PRO A 83 47.43 -4.89 10.56
N LYS A 84 47.31 -6.04 9.88
CA LYS A 84 47.26 -7.45 10.31
C LYS A 84 47.42 -7.76 11.81
N ALA A 85 46.45 -8.50 12.37
CA ALA A 85 46.72 -9.56 13.34
C ALA A 85 45.68 -10.68 13.18
N LYS A 86 46.15 -11.87 12.80
CA LYS A 86 45.38 -13.11 12.82
C LYS A 86 45.06 -13.43 14.28
N LYS A 87 43.80 -13.70 14.60
CA LYS A 87 43.45 -14.45 15.81
C LYS A 87 42.38 -15.47 15.46
N GLU A 88 42.85 -16.67 15.18
CA GLU A 88 42.05 -17.88 15.34
C GLU A 88 41.66 -17.98 16.82
N ALA A 89 40.38 -18.22 17.08
CA ALA A 89 39.92 -18.81 18.32
C ALA A 89 38.67 -19.62 17.98
N GLU A 90 38.86 -20.93 18.01
CA GLU A 90 37.82 -21.94 18.09
C GLU A 90 36.75 -21.54 19.12
N HIS A 91 35.49 -21.68 18.74
CA HIS A 91 34.47 -22.12 19.68
C HIS A 91 33.44 -22.93 18.90
N ALA A 92 33.70 -24.23 18.82
CA ALA A 92 32.69 -25.25 18.60
C ALA A 92 31.76 -25.29 19.82
N GLY A 93 30.82 -24.35 19.87
CA GLY A 93 29.67 -24.38 20.76
C GLY A 93 28.47 -24.95 20.00
N GLU A 94 27.94 -26.07 20.49
CA GLU A 94 26.79 -26.81 19.94
C GLU A 94 25.72 -25.92 19.28
N VAL A 95 25.64 -26.04 17.96
CA VAL A 95 24.56 -25.44 17.17
C VAL A 95 23.29 -26.24 17.49
N LYS A 96 22.45 -25.70 18.39
CA LYS A 96 21.06 -26.14 18.53
C LYS A 96 20.41 -26.10 17.14
N LYS A 97 20.02 -27.26 16.63
CA LYS A 97 19.36 -27.38 15.32
C LYS A 97 18.22 -26.35 15.23
N PRO A 98 18.19 -25.47 14.21
CA PRO A 98 17.09 -24.53 14.05
C PRO A 98 15.81 -25.32 13.84
N LYS A 99 14.78 -25.04 14.65
CA LYS A 99 13.44 -25.63 14.46
C LYS A 99 13.00 -25.33 13.02
N ALA A 100 12.51 -26.35 12.33
CA ALA A 100 12.01 -26.20 10.97
C ALA A 100 10.92 -25.12 10.94
N HIS A 101 11.21 -24.00 10.29
CA HIS A 101 10.24 -22.94 10.09
C HIS A 101 9.29 -23.36 8.98
N ARG A 102 7.97 -23.30 9.26
CA ARG A 102 6.96 -23.56 8.24
C ARG A 102 7.18 -22.66 7.04
N THR A 103 7.25 -23.26 5.86
CA THR A 103 7.42 -22.53 4.61
C THR A 103 6.20 -21.66 4.32
N ARG A 104 6.34 -20.68 3.43
CA ARG A 104 5.22 -19.81 3.03
C ARG A 104 4.07 -20.64 2.45
N ALA A 105 4.38 -21.70 1.70
CA ALA A 105 3.38 -22.61 1.13
C ALA A 105 2.56 -23.31 2.22
N GLU A 106 3.21 -23.85 3.26
CA GLU A 106 2.53 -24.50 4.40
C GLU A 106 1.59 -23.54 5.13
N LYS A 107 2.01 -22.29 5.35
CA LYS A 107 1.15 -21.27 5.98
C LYS A 107 -0.09 -20.95 5.13
N HIS A 108 0.05 -20.94 3.81
CA HIS A 108 -1.08 -20.70 2.91
C HIS A 108 -2.03 -21.90 2.85
N ALA A 109 -1.50 -23.14 2.87
CA ALA A 109 -2.29 -24.36 2.91
C ALA A 109 -3.11 -24.45 4.21
N GLU A 110 -2.50 -24.19 5.36
CA GLU A 110 -3.19 -24.16 6.66
C GLU A 110 -4.29 -23.10 6.71
N LYS A 111 -4.03 -21.91 6.15
CA LYS A 111 -5.03 -20.84 6.05
C LYS A 111 -6.19 -21.22 5.12
N ALA A 112 -5.91 -21.89 4.01
CA ALA A 112 -6.94 -22.37 3.09
C ALA A 112 -7.79 -23.46 3.74
N ALA A 113 -7.17 -24.42 4.42
CA ALA A 113 -7.86 -25.49 5.15
C ALA A 113 -8.75 -24.93 6.27
N ALA A 114 -8.26 -23.94 7.03
CA ALA A 114 -9.06 -23.27 8.06
C ALA A 114 -10.27 -22.53 7.48
N MET A 115 -10.10 -21.87 6.33
CA MET A 115 -11.19 -21.20 5.62
C MET A 115 -12.21 -22.19 5.05
N GLU A 116 -11.76 -23.35 4.57
CA GLU A 116 -12.64 -24.39 4.05
C GLU A 116 -13.42 -25.08 5.17
N ALA A 117 -12.76 -25.43 6.28
CA ALA A 117 -13.41 -25.97 7.47
C ALA A 117 -14.47 -25.00 8.04
N ALA A 118 -14.20 -23.69 8.02
CA ALA A 118 -15.16 -22.66 8.41
C ALA A 118 -16.34 -22.49 7.43
N ARG A 119 -16.19 -22.91 6.16
CA ARG A 119 -17.30 -22.95 5.19
C ARG A 119 -18.17 -24.19 5.38
N HIS A 120 -17.55 -25.34 5.67
CA HIS A 120 -18.25 -26.60 5.90
C HIS A 120 -18.97 -26.64 7.25
N SER A 121 -18.44 -26.00 8.30
CA SER A 121 -19.11 -25.92 9.61
C SER A 121 -20.39 -25.07 9.59
N ARG A 122 -20.52 -24.12 8.65
CA ARG A 122 -21.74 -23.34 8.46
C ARG A 122 -22.87 -24.11 7.77
N LYS A 123 -22.58 -25.26 7.16
CA LYS A 123 -23.58 -26.08 6.47
C LYS A 123 -24.23 -27.15 7.35
N ALA A 124 -23.73 -27.37 8.57
CA ALA A 124 -24.26 -28.35 9.52
C ALA A 124 -25.29 -27.78 10.52
N ALA A 125 -25.64 -26.50 10.46
CA ALA A 125 -26.63 -25.87 11.35
C ALA A 125 -28.01 -25.66 10.70
N GLY A 126 -28.40 -26.51 9.74
CA GLY A 126 -29.71 -26.49 9.10
C GLY A 126 -30.46 -27.80 9.33
N LYS A 127 -31.00 -28.02 10.53
CA LYS A 127 -32.02 -29.05 10.76
C LYS A 127 -33.29 -28.39 11.33
N PRO A 128 -34.46 -28.54 10.68
CA PRO A 128 -35.71 -27.94 11.13
C PRO A 128 -36.27 -28.74 12.32
N GLY A 129 -36.35 -28.09 13.48
CA GLY A 129 -36.90 -28.68 14.70
C GLY A 129 -38.32 -28.19 14.97
N ALA A 130 -39.29 -29.08 14.72
CA ALA A 130 -40.58 -29.29 15.39
C ALA A 130 -41.32 -28.10 16.04
N LYS A 131 -42.55 -27.84 15.54
CA LYS A 131 -43.62 -27.18 16.29
C LYS A 131 -43.94 -27.99 17.57
N PRO A 132 -44.03 -27.39 18.76
CA PRO A 132 -44.66 -28.04 19.89
C PRO A 132 -46.19 -27.94 19.79
N ALA A 133 -46.86 -29.06 20.01
CA ALA A 133 -48.31 -29.12 20.22
C ALA A 133 -48.68 -28.69 21.66
N SER A 134 -49.99 -28.48 21.88
CA SER A 134 -50.73 -28.03 23.08
C SER A 134 -50.93 -26.50 23.18
N LYS A 135 -52.13 -25.97 23.42
CA LYS A 135 -53.39 -26.52 23.98
C LYS A 135 -54.60 -26.18 23.10
#